data_AF-A0A392SMH4-F1
#
_entry.id   AF-A0A392SMH4-F1
#
_cell.length_a   1.000
_cell.length_b   1.000
_cell.length_c   1.000
_cell.angle_alpha   90.00
_cell.angle_beta   90.00
_cell.angle_gamma   90.00
#
_symmetry.space_group_name_H-M   'P 1'
#
loop_
_entity.id
_entity.type
_entity.pdbx_description
1 polymer ?
#
loop_
_entity_poly.entity_id
_entity_poly.type
_entity_poly.pdbx_seq_one_letter_code
_entity_poly.pdbx_strand_id
1 'polypeptide(L)'
;DGILITNEVVDEARRSKKELLLFMVDFEKAHDSVDWGYLDDVMGRMSFPTLWRKLIKECVCTATASVLINGSPTEEFPLERGLRQGDLLSPFLFLLAAEGL
;
A
#
# COMPACT_ATOMS: atom_id res chain seq x y z
N ASP A 1 4.64 12.85 8.79
CA ASP A 1 5.64 13.69 8.09
C ASP A 1 5.06 14.64 7.06
N GLY A 2 4.15 14.21 6.17
CA GLY A 2 3.61 15.08 5.11
C GLY A 2 3.10 16.45 5.56
N ILE A 3 2.36 16.53 6.69
CA ILE A 3 1.85 17.82 7.22
C ILE A 3 2.98 18.76 7.67
N LEU A 4 4.03 18.21 8.30
CA LEU A 4 5.17 19.01 8.76
C LEU A 4 5.95 19.59 7.58
N ILE A 5 6.27 18.73 6.60
CA ILE A 5 7.00 19.13 5.38
C ILE A 5 6.20 20.19 4.62
N THR A 6 4.88 20.00 4.47
CA THR A 6 4.00 21.00 3.86
C THR A 6 4.08 22.34 4.57
N ASN A 7 4.02 22.35 5.92
CA ASN A 7 4.11 23.59 6.68
C ASN A 7 5.46 24.29 6.51
N GLU A 8 6.57 23.53 6.49
CA GLU A 8 7.91 24.08 6.28
C GLU A 8 8.06 24.70 4.88
N VAL A 9 7.58 24.03 3.83
CA VAL A 9 7.62 24.52 2.44
C VAL A 9 6.77 25.78 2.28
N VAL A 10 5.57 25.82 2.91
CA VAL A 10 4.70 27.00 2.89
C VAL A 10 5.35 28.18 3.62
N ASP A 11 5.97 27.95 4.78
CA ASP A 11 6.66 29.01 5.53
C ASP A 11 7.86 29.56 4.74
N GLU A 12 8.64 28.69 4.10
CA GLU A 12 9.77 29.11 3.26
C GLU A 12 9.31 29.95 2.05
N ALA A 13 8.25 29.53 1.35
CA ALA A 13 7.70 30.29 0.23
C ALA A 13 7.22 31.69 0.67
N ARG A 14 6.58 31.78 1.84
CA ARG A 14 6.16 33.07 2.45
C ARG A 14 7.36 33.96 2.77
N ARG A 15 8.39 33.43 3.44
CA ARG A 15 9.60 34.19 3.80
C ARG A 15 10.35 34.69 2.57
N SER A 16 10.39 33.87 1.52
CA SER A 16 11.06 34.20 0.26
C SER A 16 10.20 35.00 -0.73
N LYS A 17 8.94 35.29 -0.40
CA LYS A 17 7.97 36.01 -1.24
C LYS A 17 7.80 35.39 -2.64
N LYS A 18 7.83 34.06 -2.71
CA LYS A 18 7.60 33.31 -3.95
C LYS A 18 6.17 32.80 -4.01
N GLU A 19 5.60 32.78 -5.21
CA GLU A 19 4.37 32.05 -5.47
C GLU A 19 4.63 30.55 -5.32
N LEU A 20 3.69 29.83 -4.70
CA LEU A 20 3.79 28.40 -4.42
C LEU A 20 2.52 27.71 -4.94
N LEU A 21 2.71 26.65 -5.72
CA LEU A 21 1.69 25.65 -6.01
C LEU A 21 2.09 24.35 -5.33
N LEU A 22 1.22 23.81 -4.47
CA LEU A 22 1.43 22.54 -3.79
C LEU A 22 0.44 21.52 -4.32
N PHE A 23 0.93 20.34 -4.69
CA PHE A 23 0.12 19.20 -5.07
C PHE A 23 0.42 18.04 -4.12
N MET A 24 -0.58 17.63 -3.34
CA MET A 24 -0.48 16.51 -2.41
C MET A 24 -1.41 15.40 -2.88
N VAL A 25 -0.88 14.18 -2.97
CA VAL A 25 -1.62 12.97 -3.31
C VAL A 25 -1.47 11.99 -2.16
N ASP A 26 -2.54 11.27 -1.88
CA ASP A 26 -2.57 10.19 -0.89
C ASP A 26 -3.16 8.93 -1.52
N PHE A 27 -2.77 7.77 -0.99
CA PHE A 27 -3.29 6.49 -1.46
C PHE A 27 -4.57 6.13 -0.71
N GLU A 28 -5.69 6.05 -1.43
CA GLU A 28 -6.93 5.56 -0.83
C GLU A 28 -6.77 4.07 -0.45
N LYS A 29 -6.90 3.79 0.86
CA LYS A 29 -6.82 2.43 1.42
C LYS A 29 -5.56 1.71 0.94
N ALA A 30 -4.42 2.36 1.12
CA ALA A 30 -3.12 1.96 0.59
C ALA A 30 -2.80 0.45 0.68
N HIS A 31 -3.12 -0.18 1.81
CA HIS A 31 -2.93 -1.63 1.98
C HIS A 31 -4.04 -2.46 1.35
N ASP A 32 -5.30 -2.05 1.44
CA ASP A 32 -6.45 -2.85 0.99
C ASP A 32 -6.62 -2.83 -0.54
N SER A 33 -5.97 -1.88 -1.21
CA SER A 33 -6.14 -1.63 -2.65
C SER A 33 -5.06 -2.28 -3.53
N VAL A 34 -4.00 -2.85 -2.95
CA VAL A 34 -2.89 -3.45 -3.73
C VAL A 34 -3.37 -4.63 -4.56
N ASP A 35 -3.26 -4.54 -5.88
CA ASP A 35 -3.53 -5.65 -6.78
C ASP A 35 -2.38 -6.67 -6.76
N TRP A 36 -2.71 -7.95 -6.58
CA TRP A 36 -1.71 -9.01 -6.45
C TRP A 36 -1.02 -9.38 -7.76
N GLY A 37 -1.71 -9.23 -8.89
CA GLY A 37 -1.12 -9.45 -10.21
C GLY A 37 -0.08 -8.38 -10.52
N TYR A 38 -0.44 -7.12 -10.29
CA TYR A 38 0.46 -5.99 -10.38
C TYR A 38 1.70 -6.15 -9.48
N LEU A 39 1.52 -6.55 -8.22
CA LEU A 39 2.63 -6.79 -7.30
C LEU A 39 3.59 -7.87 -7.84
N ASP A 40 3.07 -8.99 -8.38
CA ASP A 40 3.91 -10.03 -8.99
C ASP A 40 4.66 -9.52 -10.23
N ASP A 41 4.02 -8.68 -11.05
CA ASP A 41 4.63 -8.05 -12.22
C ASP A 41 5.77 -7.11 -11.83
N VAL A 42 5.58 -6.26 -10.80
CA VAL A 42 6.61 -5.36 -10.29
C VAL A 42 7.80 -6.15 -9.74
N MET A 43 7.54 -7.17 -8.91
CA MET A 43 8.59 -8.06 -8.41
C MET A 43 9.34 -8.76 -9.56
N GLY A 44 8.62 -9.15 -10.62
CA GLY A 44 9.21 -9.70 -11.84
C GLY A 44 10.16 -8.74 -12.53
N ARG A 45 9.77 -7.47 -12.69
CA ARG A 45 10.61 -6.40 -13.27
C ARG A 45 11.84 -6.09 -12.43
N MET A 46 11.72 -6.21 -11.10
CA MET A 46 12.83 -6.08 -10.16
C MET A 46 13.73 -7.33 -10.08
N SER A 47 13.51 -8.32 -10.95
CA SER A 47 14.32 -9.56 -11.02
C SER A 47 14.26 -10.42 -9.75
N PHE A 48 13.15 -10.37 -8.99
CA PHE A 48 12.95 -11.32 -7.90
C PHE A 48 12.84 -12.74 -8.45
N PRO A 49 13.48 -13.75 -7.80
CA PRO A 49 13.41 -15.13 -8.26
C PRO A 49 11.98 -15.65 -8.28
N THR A 50 11.65 -16.49 -9.27
CA THR A 50 10.30 -17.08 -9.44
C THR A 50 9.80 -17.80 -8.19
N LEU A 51 10.70 -18.47 -7.45
CA LEU A 51 10.35 -19.13 -6.19
C LEU A 51 9.84 -18.13 -5.15
N TRP A 52 10.55 -17.02 -4.96
CA TRP A 52 10.16 -15.97 -4.01
C TRP A 52 8.81 -15.35 -4.37
N ARG A 53 8.63 -15.01 -5.64
CA ARG A 53 7.36 -14.51 -6.16
C ARG A 53 6.20 -15.46 -5.90
N LYS A 54 6.38 -16.75 -6.17
CA LYS A 54 5.37 -17.78 -5.87
C LYS A 54 5.04 -17.83 -4.39
N LEU A 55 6.04 -17.80 -3.51
CA LEU A 55 5.81 -17.80 -2.06
C LEU A 55 5.01 -16.56 -1.62
N ILE A 56 5.37 -15.37 -2.10
CA ILE A 56 4.62 -14.15 -1.79
C ILE A 56 3.19 -14.25 -2.30
N LYS A 57 2.98 -14.74 -3.53
CA LYS A 57 1.64 -14.93 -4.10
C LYS A 57 0.78 -15.85 -3.21
N GLU A 58 1.31 -16.98 -2.76
CA GLU A 58 0.60 -17.86 -1.84
C GLU A 58 0.30 -17.14 -0.50
N CYS A 59 1.24 -16.36 0.04
CA CYS A 59 1.01 -15.62 1.29
C CYS A 59 -0.12 -14.58 1.20
N VAL A 60 -0.27 -13.90 0.06
CA VAL A 60 -1.27 -12.82 -0.10
C VAL A 60 -2.61 -13.35 -0.61
N CYS A 61 -2.63 -14.35 -1.50
CA CYS A 61 -3.84 -14.81 -2.18
C CYS A 61 -4.72 -15.75 -1.36
N THR A 62 -4.21 -16.36 -0.28
CA THR A 62 -4.98 -17.32 0.54
C THR A 62 -5.75 -16.66 1.69
N ALA A 63 -5.76 -15.33 1.77
CA ALA A 63 -6.41 -14.63 2.86
C ALA A 63 -7.93 -14.65 2.71
N THR A 64 -8.62 -15.00 3.79
CA THR A 64 -10.08 -14.85 3.94
C THR A 64 -10.40 -13.77 4.98
N ALA A 65 -11.62 -13.24 4.92
CA ALA A 65 -12.15 -12.29 5.88
C ALA A 65 -13.62 -12.62 6.22
N SER A 66 -14.08 -12.14 7.36
CA SER A 66 -15.48 -12.17 7.79
C SER A 66 -15.89 -10.81 8.31
N VAL A 67 -17.15 -10.42 8.15
CA VAL A 67 -17.69 -9.21 8.78
C VAL A 67 -18.18 -9.54 10.17
N LEU A 68 -17.85 -8.72 11.17
CA LEU A 68 -18.45 -8.86 12.50
C LEU A 68 -19.76 -8.07 12.57
N ILE A 69 -20.88 -8.76 12.82
CA ILE A 69 -22.20 -8.16 13.04
C ILE A 69 -22.55 -8.35 14.52
N ASN A 70 -22.65 -7.25 15.27
CA ASN A 70 -22.87 -7.28 16.73
C ASN A 70 -21.86 -8.18 17.48
N GLY A 71 -20.60 -8.17 17.02
CA GLY A 71 -19.52 -8.99 17.60
C GLY A 71 -19.52 -10.46 17.18
N SER A 72 -20.49 -10.91 16.38
CA SER A 72 -20.53 -12.27 15.83
C SER A 72 -20.03 -12.28 14.38
N PRO A 73 -19.12 -13.20 13.99
CA PRO A 73 -18.63 -13.28 12.61
C PRO A 73 -19.71 -13.81 11.66
N THR A 74 -19.75 -13.25 10.45
CA THR A 74 -20.44 -13.85 9.30
C THR A 74 -19.66 -15.04 8.75
N GLU A 75 -20.21 -15.66 7.70
CA GLU A 75 -19.42 -16.57 6.86
C GLU A 75 -18.18 -15.87 6.30
N GLU A 76 -17.11 -16.64 6.16
CA GLU A 76 -15.87 -16.18 5.55
C GLU A 76 -15.99 -16.07 4.03
N PHE A 77 -15.31 -15.09 3.47
CA PHE A 77 -15.16 -14.90 2.04
C PHE A 77 -13.68 -14.67 1.70
N PRO A 78 -13.23 -15.09 0.50
CA PRO A 78 -11.86 -14.84 0.07
C PRO A 78 -11.65 -13.35 -0.22
N LEU A 79 -10.45 -12.85 0.07
CA LEU A 79 -10.00 -11.57 -0.43
C LEU A 79 -9.55 -11.74 -1.89
N GLU A 80 -9.66 -10.67 -2.68
CA GLU A 80 -9.23 -10.66 -4.09
C GLU A 80 -8.04 -9.71 -4.34
N ARG A 81 -7.76 -8.86 -3.34
CA ARG A 81 -6.67 -7.88 -3.37
C ARG A 81 -6.32 -7.44 -1.95
N GLY A 82 -5.25 -6.66 -1.86
CA GLY A 82 -4.81 -6.01 -0.64
C GLY A 82 -3.79 -6.80 0.17
N LEU A 83 -3.18 -6.12 1.14
CA LEU A 83 -2.16 -6.65 2.04
C LEU A 83 -2.70 -6.62 3.46
N ARG A 84 -2.38 -7.64 4.25
CA ARG A 84 -2.90 -7.77 5.62
C ARG A 84 -2.23 -6.73 6.53
N GLN A 85 -3.02 -5.80 7.07
CA GLN A 85 -2.50 -4.85 8.05
C GLN A 85 -2.05 -5.60 9.32
N GLY A 86 -0.91 -5.20 9.88
CA GLY A 86 -0.29 -5.86 11.04
C GLY A 86 0.57 -7.09 10.70
N ASP A 87 0.61 -7.54 9.45
CA ASP A 87 1.61 -8.51 8.98
C ASP A 87 2.97 -7.81 8.76
N LEU A 88 4.06 -8.50 9.10
CA LEU A 88 5.43 -7.98 9.01
C LEU A 88 5.88 -7.79 7.56
N LEU A 89 5.34 -8.56 6.61
CA LEU A 89 5.71 -8.45 5.20
C LEU A 89 4.93 -7.35 4.47
N SER A 90 3.71 -7.05 4.89
CA SER A 90 2.83 -6.08 4.23
C SER A 90 3.45 -4.69 4.01
N PRO A 91 4.20 -4.08 4.96
CA PRO A 91 4.86 -2.80 4.72
C PRO A 91 5.88 -2.87 3.58
N PHE A 92 6.67 -3.95 3.52
CA PHE A 92 7.67 -4.12 2.46
C PHE A 92 7.02 -4.35 1.10
N LEU A 93 6.00 -5.21 1.04
CA LEU A 93 5.27 -5.46 -0.20
C LEU A 93 4.55 -4.21 -0.72
N PHE A 94 4.03 -3.37 0.18
CA PHE A 94 3.47 -2.07 -0.19
C PHE A 94 4.52 -1.15 -0.83
N LEU A 95 5.73 -1.08 -0.25
CA LEU A 95 6.82 -0.28 -0.82
C LEU A 95 7.20 -0.76 -2.22
N LEU A 96 7.26 -2.08 -2.45
CA LEU A 96 7.50 -2.62 -3.80
C LEU A 96 6.42 -2.18 -4.78
N ALA A 97 5.14 -2.30 -4.40
CA ALA A 97 4.03 -1.85 -5.23
C ALA A 97 4.11 -0.34 -5.51
N ALA A 98 4.44 0.48 -4.52
CA ALA A 98 4.55 1.93 -4.67
C ALA A 98 5.72 2.35 -5.57
N GLU A 99 6.85 1.65 -5.53
CA GLU A 99 8.02 1.91 -6.40
C GLU A 99 7.73 1.59 -7.88
N GLY A 100 6.77 0.71 -8.15
CA GLY A 100 6.37 0.36 -9.51
C GLY A 100 5.40 1.34 -10.18
N LEU A 101 4.93 2.38 -9.48
CA LEU A 101 3.98 3.40 -9.96
C LEU A 101 4.72 4.55 -10.66
#